data_AF-A0A1I7Y538-F1
#
_entry.id   AF-A0A1I7Y538-F1
#
_cell.length_a   1.000
_cell.length_b   1.000
_cell.length_c   1.000
_cell.angle_alpha   90.00
_cell.angle_beta   90.00
_cell.angle_gamma   90.00
#
_symmetry.space_group_name_H-M   'P 1'
#
loop_
_entity.id
_entity.type
_entity.pdbx_description
1 polymer ?
#
loop_
_entity_poly.entity_id
_entity_poly.type
_entity_poly.pdbx_seq_one_letter_code
_entity_poly.pdbx_strand_id
1 'polypeptide(L)'
;MDQRIIIIEFSVTLILSTVPLPFMVVIFRRKSLLKIWKQSPGLSLFLGSITLLAVFNGLVALEWILFAFGLLENAPQNTVPIIAVNEGTVLTAQFHNCAIIALFAQRIHHLLFPTRKVKTFNYIVVANLGLFWIATCVILTYVMVSNINFSLNPVPEGCFTYNCMSSSELRAYTGILVAPTTSGLTLTGTFMAYLYHRYRKRNYSTEEKKTNTFTLYVFYVRSITITVPLLLEFILSATRKSLLMDRRVVIAEFCLTLVLSIMALCILGALFRRKSVLKIWKESPPLSLFFVSLGVLSVCEGSVSIQWLFFAFGLIENAPHNTVLIITIPHATTLTGQLHTCAIISLFSHRIHCLLYPMGNVKKFNRIMLGILGCFSLAASFVLTYILFVSINSTINPVPERCFSVNCTSAYTTEVRICNAVVIVFVSCVMTLIGSYMVYLYQKFKKRKYSSQEKKTNTFTLYIFYVSFLCTTVPFLCEIVLSTTTKISLGQIIGPYGIFGSSIDNLIQVLVYFMLTRPQKNMTFGGPSVHFLTQASSANYLCQLELEPSWSCTGIQYSNVMKVSLFAVR
;
A
#
# COMPACT_ATOMS: atom_id res chain seq x y z
N MET A 1 23.42 -20.36 -1.61
CA MET A 1 22.92 -19.39 -0.60
C MET A 1 23.57 -19.76 0.72
N ASP A 2 24.00 -18.79 1.52
CA ASP A 2 24.65 -19.10 2.81
C ASP A 2 23.63 -19.76 3.75
N GLN A 3 23.97 -20.94 4.27
CA GLN A 3 23.16 -21.75 5.20
C GLN A 3 22.65 -20.93 6.39
N ARG A 4 23.42 -19.93 6.85
CA ARG A 4 23.03 -19.02 7.94
C ARG A 4 21.81 -18.16 7.58
N ILE A 5 21.74 -17.68 6.34
CA ILE A 5 20.63 -16.83 5.87
C ILE A 5 19.34 -17.65 5.84
N ILE A 6 19.43 -18.89 5.36
CA ILE A 6 18.31 -19.84 5.29
C ILE A 6 17.76 -20.14 6.69
N ILE A 7 18.65 -20.41 7.65
CA ILE A 7 18.24 -20.65 9.04
C ILE A 7 17.50 -19.44 9.60
N ILE A 8 18.00 -18.22 9.35
CA ILE A 8 17.33 -16.98 9.81
C ILE A 8 15.95 -16.83 9.14
N GLU A 9 15.87 -17.00 7.83
CA GLU A 9 14.63 -16.85 7.06
C GLU A 9 13.54 -17.83 7.52
N PHE A 10 13.88 -19.11 7.64
CA PHE A 10 12.94 -20.12 8.11
C PHE A 10 12.64 -19.99 9.61
N SER A 11 13.58 -19.51 10.44
CA SER A 11 13.30 -19.21 11.86
C SER A 11 12.28 -18.08 12.00
N VAL A 12 12.42 -17.01 11.22
CA VAL A 12 11.43 -15.91 11.17
C VAL A 12 10.09 -16.45 10.68
N THR A 13 10.07 -17.27 9.64
CA THR A 13 8.85 -17.90 9.11
C THR A 13 8.16 -18.77 10.15
N LEU A 14 8.91 -19.56 10.91
CA LEU A 14 8.40 -20.39 12.00
C LEU A 14 7.78 -19.53 13.11
N ILE A 15 8.47 -18.49 13.55
CA ILE A 15 7.96 -17.55 14.57
C ILE A 15 6.66 -16.91 14.07
N LEU A 16 6.65 -16.33 12.86
CA LEU A 16 5.47 -15.69 12.30
C LEU A 16 4.29 -16.65 12.11
N SER A 17 4.56 -17.91 11.79
CA SER A 17 3.54 -18.96 11.62
C SER A 17 2.98 -19.44 12.96
N THR A 18 3.76 -19.39 14.05
CA THR A 18 3.27 -19.77 15.39
C THR A 18 2.43 -18.69 16.07
N VAL A 19 2.73 -17.40 15.84
CA VAL A 19 2.00 -16.25 16.40
C VAL A 19 0.47 -16.32 16.26
N PRO A 20 -0.14 -16.67 15.10
CA PRO A 20 -1.59 -16.73 14.97
C PRO A 20 -2.24 -17.89 15.76
N LEU A 21 -1.53 -18.98 16.02
CA LEU A 21 -2.11 -20.20 16.61
C LEU A 21 -2.74 -19.97 18.00
N PRO A 22 -2.07 -19.28 18.96
CA PRO A 22 -2.69 -18.92 20.24
C PRO A 22 -3.98 -18.09 20.10
N PHE A 23 -4.01 -17.13 19.17
CA PHE A 23 -5.22 -16.33 18.92
C PHE A 23 -6.35 -17.19 18.39
N MET A 24 -6.06 -18.13 17.50
CA MET A 24 -7.06 -19.07 16.95
C MET A 24 -7.61 -19.99 18.05
N VAL A 25 -6.76 -20.48 18.96
CA VAL A 25 -7.19 -21.26 20.13
C VAL A 25 -8.14 -20.43 21.00
N VAL A 26 -7.81 -19.17 21.30
CA VAL A 26 -8.68 -18.28 22.09
C VAL A 26 -10.02 -18.03 21.39
N ILE A 27 -10.01 -17.80 20.07
CA ILE A 27 -11.22 -17.61 19.27
C ILE A 27 -12.10 -18.88 19.33
N PHE A 28 -11.52 -20.06 19.12
CA PHE A 28 -12.24 -21.33 19.12
C PHE A 28 -12.74 -21.76 20.50
N ARG A 29 -12.03 -21.39 21.58
CA ARG A 29 -12.53 -21.54 22.95
C ARG A 29 -13.76 -20.68 23.22
N ARG A 30 -13.82 -19.46 22.68
CA ARG A 30 -14.98 -18.56 22.85
C ARG A 30 -16.17 -18.97 22.00
N LYS A 31 -15.93 -19.44 20.77
CA LYS A 31 -16.96 -19.93 19.86
C LYS A 31 -16.41 -21.11 19.07
N SER A 32 -17.02 -22.28 19.22
CA SER A 32 -16.63 -23.46 18.44
C SER A 32 -16.77 -23.20 16.94
N LEU A 33 -15.88 -23.80 16.14
CA LEU A 33 -15.93 -23.73 14.67
C LEU A 33 -17.29 -24.15 14.11
N LEU A 34 -17.93 -25.17 14.71
CA LEU A 34 -19.27 -25.61 14.31
C LEU A 34 -20.34 -24.53 14.56
N LYS A 35 -20.23 -23.77 15.65
CA LYS A 35 -21.14 -22.65 15.94
C LYS A 35 -20.91 -21.48 14.97
N ILE A 36 -19.65 -21.18 14.65
CA ILE A 36 -19.30 -20.17 13.64
C ILE A 36 -19.79 -20.62 12.25
N TRP A 37 -19.66 -21.91 11.91
CA TRP A 37 -20.13 -22.49 10.65
C TRP A 37 -21.64 -22.29 10.47
N LYS A 38 -22.44 -22.61 11.50
CA LYS A 38 -23.89 -22.40 11.48
C LYS A 38 -24.28 -20.92 11.28
N GLN A 39 -23.43 -19.98 11.72
CA GLN A 39 -23.66 -18.54 11.57
C GLN A 39 -23.18 -18.00 10.21
N SER A 40 -21.98 -18.40 9.79
CA SER A 40 -21.28 -17.88 8.63
C SER A 40 -20.25 -18.90 8.12
N PRO A 41 -20.64 -19.83 7.23
CA PRO A 41 -19.75 -20.85 6.68
C PRO A 41 -18.45 -20.28 6.11
N GLY A 42 -18.53 -19.17 5.35
CA GLY A 42 -17.33 -18.53 4.78
C GLY A 42 -16.36 -17.99 5.83
N LEU A 43 -16.85 -17.51 6.98
CA LEU A 43 -15.99 -17.06 8.08
C LEU A 43 -15.35 -18.25 8.81
N SER A 44 -16.11 -19.34 8.97
CA SER A 44 -15.59 -20.57 9.57
C SER A 44 -14.49 -21.19 8.72
N LEU A 45 -14.69 -21.29 7.40
CA LEU A 45 -13.68 -21.74 6.44
C LEU A 45 -12.45 -20.83 6.47
N PHE A 46 -12.65 -19.50 6.45
CA PHE A 46 -11.55 -18.55 6.52
C PHE A 46 -10.70 -18.75 7.77
N LEU A 47 -11.33 -18.87 8.95
CA LEU A 47 -10.62 -19.13 10.19
C LEU A 47 -9.90 -20.49 10.17
N GLY A 48 -10.57 -21.57 9.75
CA GLY A 48 -9.96 -22.89 9.63
C GLY A 48 -8.75 -22.90 8.69
N SER A 49 -8.85 -22.21 7.55
CA SER A 49 -7.77 -22.12 6.57
C SER A 49 -6.55 -21.35 7.09
N ILE A 50 -6.72 -20.32 7.94
CA ILE A 50 -5.59 -19.63 8.60
C ILE A 50 -4.83 -20.60 9.51
N THR A 51 -5.55 -21.40 10.30
CA THR A 51 -4.93 -22.38 11.18
C THR A 51 -4.15 -23.42 10.39
N LEU A 52 -4.74 -23.97 9.32
CA LEU A 52 -4.05 -24.93 8.46
C LEU A 52 -2.80 -24.31 7.82
N LEU A 53 -2.91 -23.09 7.26
CA LEU A 53 -1.78 -22.42 6.61
C LEU A 53 -0.64 -22.15 7.59
N ALA A 54 -0.96 -21.72 8.82
CA ALA A 54 0.01 -21.52 9.88
C ALA A 54 0.73 -22.82 10.27
N VAL A 55 0.01 -23.93 10.36
CA VAL A 55 0.61 -25.24 10.68
C VAL A 55 1.54 -25.70 9.56
N PHE A 56 1.08 -25.69 8.30
CA PHE A 56 1.88 -26.15 7.17
C PHE A 56 3.12 -25.28 6.92
N ASN A 57 3.00 -23.94 7.00
CA ASN A 57 4.17 -23.06 6.94
C ASN A 57 5.17 -23.32 8.08
N GLY A 58 4.67 -23.62 9.28
CA GLY A 58 5.50 -24.00 10.41
C GLY A 58 6.24 -25.33 10.18
N LEU A 59 5.57 -26.32 9.60
CA LEU A 59 6.18 -27.61 9.24
C LEU A 59 7.25 -27.45 8.17
N VAL A 60 6.96 -26.72 7.08
CA VAL A 60 7.96 -26.39 6.03
C VAL A 60 9.17 -25.71 6.65
N ALA A 61 8.95 -24.69 7.47
CA ALA A 61 10.05 -23.97 8.11
C ALA A 61 10.89 -24.88 9.03
N LEU A 62 10.24 -25.74 9.82
CA LEU A 62 10.92 -26.69 10.69
C LEU A 62 11.75 -27.70 9.89
N GLU A 63 11.17 -28.29 8.83
CA GLU A 63 11.89 -29.23 7.95
C GLU A 63 13.13 -28.60 7.34
N TRP A 64 13.03 -27.38 6.82
CA TRP A 64 14.18 -26.68 6.25
C TRP A 64 15.23 -26.29 7.28
N ILE A 65 14.83 -25.97 8.51
CA ILE A 65 15.77 -25.75 9.61
C ILE A 65 16.50 -27.05 9.96
N LEU A 66 15.78 -28.17 10.10
CA LEU A 66 16.38 -29.49 10.40
C LEU A 66 17.33 -29.94 9.28
N PHE A 67 16.92 -29.75 8.02
CA PHE A 67 17.74 -29.99 6.84
C PHE A 67 18.99 -29.10 6.83
N ALA A 68 18.82 -27.80 7.10
CA ALA A 68 19.94 -26.88 7.19
C ALA A 68 20.91 -27.24 8.33
N PHE A 69 20.45 -27.77 9.47
CA PHE A 69 21.36 -28.23 10.54
C PHE A 69 22.02 -29.60 10.25
N GLY A 70 21.70 -30.24 9.12
CA GLY A 70 22.16 -31.60 8.82
C GLY A 70 21.52 -32.68 9.70
N LEU A 71 20.44 -32.35 10.42
CA LEU A 71 19.67 -33.32 11.20
C LEU A 71 18.75 -34.16 10.31
N LEU A 72 18.33 -33.60 9.18
CA LEU A 72 17.69 -34.34 8.11
C LEU A 72 18.73 -34.58 7.01
N GLU A 73 19.23 -35.82 6.92
CA GLU A 73 20.24 -36.18 5.91
C GLU A 73 19.70 -35.89 4.50
N ASN A 74 20.56 -35.40 3.61
CA ASN A 74 20.21 -35.17 2.19
C ASN A 74 20.17 -36.50 1.42
N ALA A 75 19.23 -37.36 1.82
CA ALA A 75 19.00 -38.65 1.24
C ALA A 75 17.76 -38.63 0.32
N PRO A 76 17.75 -39.46 -0.73
CA PRO A 76 16.58 -39.74 -1.57
C PRO A 76 15.27 -39.90 -0.78
N GLN A 77 15.33 -40.63 0.34
CA GLN A 77 14.17 -40.96 1.19
C GLN A 77 13.58 -39.73 1.89
N ASN A 78 14.43 -38.76 2.26
CA ASN A 78 14.03 -37.53 2.94
C ASN A 78 13.53 -36.45 1.97
N THR A 79 13.76 -36.63 0.67
CA THR A 79 13.29 -35.68 -0.35
C THR A 79 11.76 -35.78 -0.52
N VAL A 80 11.19 -36.98 -0.43
CA VAL A 80 9.73 -37.19 -0.53
C VAL A 80 8.93 -36.42 0.53
N PRO A 81 9.23 -36.50 1.85
CA PRO A 81 8.48 -35.74 2.85
C PRO A 81 8.63 -34.23 2.67
N ILE A 82 9.83 -33.73 2.32
CA ILE A 82 10.04 -32.30 2.02
C ILE A 82 9.11 -31.85 0.89
N ILE A 83 9.06 -32.59 -0.22
CA ILE A 83 8.18 -32.22 -1.35
C ILE A 83 6.71 -32.33 -0.92
N ALA A 84 6.33 -33.38 -0.19
CA ALA A 84 4.95 -33.59 0.26
C ALA A 84 4.43 -32.48 1.20
N VAL A 85 5.26 -32.01 2.14
CA VAL A 85 4.88 -30.93 3.07
C VAL A 85 4.82 -29.57 2.36
N ASN A 86 5.74 -29.31 1.43
CA ASN A 86 5.65 -28.12 0.57
C ASN A 86 4.39 -28.15 -0.31
N GLU A 87 4.04 -29.31 -0.89
CA GLU A 87 2.80 -29.46 -1.66
C GLU A 87 1.57 -29.23 -0.77
N GLY A 88 1.54 -29.81 0.43
CA GLY A 88 0.47 -29.58 1.41
C GLY A 88 0.30 -28.08 1.72
N THR A 89 1.39 -27.32 1.74
CA THR A 89 1.37 -25.87 1.91
C THR A 89 0.73 -25.16 0.71
N VAL A 90 1.06 -25.55 -0.52
CA VAL A 90 0.45 -25.02 -1.76
C VAL A 90 -1.05 -25.30 -1.78
N LEU A 91 -1.47 -26.54 -1.51
CA LEU A 91 -2.88 -26.94 -1.45
C LEU A 91 -3.65 -26.19 -0.37
N THR A 92 -3.03 -25.95 0.78
CA THR A 92 -3.62 -25.19 1.88
C THR A 92 -3.71 -23.70 1.56
N ALA A 93 -2.73 -23.13 0.85
CA ALA A 93 -2.80 -21.76 0.36
C ALA A 93 -3.94 -21.59 -0.66
N GLN A 94 -4.15 -22.58 -1.53
CA GLN A 94 -5.27 -22.60 -2.47
C GLN A 94 -6.62 -22.71 -1.75
N PHE A 95 -6.71 -23.57 -0.73
CA PHE A 95 -7.88 -23.67 0.14
C PHE A 95 -8.19 -22.32 0.81
N HIS A 96 -7.16 -21.65 1.32
CA HIS A 96 -7.28 -20.33 1.94
C HIS A 96 -7.81 -19.27 0.96
N ASN A 97 -7.31 -19.25 -0.27
CA ASN A 97 -7.84 -18.37 -1.32
C ASN A 97 -9.33 -18.63 -1.60
N CYS A 98 -9.73 -19.91 -1.71
CA CYS A 98 -11.13 -20.30 -1.89
C CYS A 98 -11.99 -19.86 -0.70
N ALA A 99 -11.50 -20.02 0.53
CA ALA A 99 -12.20 -19.59 1.74
C ALA A 99 -12.41 -18.07 1.80
N ILE A 100 -11.43 -17.27 1.34
CA ILE A 100 -11.59 -15.81 1.25
C ILE A 100 -12.60 -15.44 0.16
N ILE A 101 -12.56 -16.07 -1.01
CA ILE A 101 -13.56 -15.85 -2.07
C ILE A 101 -14.96 -16.17 -1.56
N ALA A 102 -15.13 -17.28 -0.84
CA ALA A 102 -16.41 -17.65 -0.21
C ALA A 102 -16.88 -16.58 0.78
N LEU A 103 -15.97 -16.07 1.62
CA LEU A 103 -16.26 -14.99 2.56
C LEU A 103 -16.69 -13.70 1.83
N PHE A 104 -16.01 -13.32 0.73
CA PHE A 104 -16.35 -12.15 -0.07
C PHE A 104 -17.70 -12.32 -0.77
N ALA A 105 -17.93 -13.45 -1.41
CA ALA A 105 -19.20 -13.78 -2.07
C ALA A 105 -20.38 -13.70 -1.08
N GLN A 106 -20.23 -14.29 0.11
CA GLN A 106 -21.23 -14.20 1.18
C GLN A 106 -21.56 -12.74 1.54
N ARG A 107 -20.53 -11.87 1.63
CA ARG A 107 -20.72 -10.45 1.97
C ARG A 107 -21.33 -9.65 0.82
N ILE A 108 -20.92 -9.92 -0.41
CA ILE A 108 -21.52 -9.34 -1.62
C ILE A 108 -23.03 -9.64 -1.64
N HIS A 109 -23.41 -10.91 -1.44
CA HIS A 109 -24.82 -11.31 -1.40
C HIS A 109 -25.58 -10.59 -0.28
N HIS A 110 -25.01 -10.48 0.92
CA HIS A 110 -25.62 -9.75 2.03
C HIS A 110 -25.79 -8.25 1.76
N LEU A 111 -24.85 -7.62 1.04
CA LEU A 111 -24.92 -6.22 0.68
C LEU A 111 -25.98 -5.96 -0.41
N LEU A 112 -26.10 -6.87 -1.37
CA LEU A 112 -27.08 -6.78 -2.47
C LEU A 112 -28.49 -7.17 -2.05
N PHE A 113 -28.66 -8.23 -1.25
CA PHE A 113 -29.95 -8.83 -0.90
C PHE A 113 -30.11 -9.00 0.61
N PRO A 114 -30.27 -7.91 1.38
CA PRO A 114 -30.31 -7.96 2.85
C PRO A 114 -31.50 -8.75 3.41
N THR A 115 -32.60 -8.87 2.67
CA THR A 115 -33.82 -9.58 3.12
C THR A 115 -33.85 -11.06 2.74
N ARG A 116 -32.94 -11.53 1.86
CA ARG A 116 -32.96 -12.92 1.39
C ARG A 116 -32.24 -13.84 2.37
N LYS A 117 -32.79 -15.05 2.56
CA LYS A 117 -32.18 -16.10 3.38
C LYS A 117 -30.81 -16.48 2.82
N VAL A 118 -29.75 -16.22 3.59
CA VAL A 118 -28.34 -16.40 3.16
C VAL A 118 -27.92 -17.88 3.13
N LYS A 119 -28.66 -18.78 3.79
CA LYS A 119 -28.29 -20.20 3.95
C LYS A 119 -28.10 -20.92 2.61
N THR A 120 -29.04 -20.77 1.68
CA THR A 120 -28.99 -21.43 0.37
C THR A 120 -27.81 -20.93 -0.46
N PHE A 121 -27.60 -19.60 -0.49
CA PHE A 121 -26.46 -19.00 -1.19
C PHE A 121 -25.12 -19.48 -0.64
N ASN A 122 -24.96 -19.49 0.70
CA ASN A 122 -23.74 -19.98 1.33
C ASN A 122 -23.47 -21.45 1.00
N TYR A 123 -24.50 -22.29 0.99
CA TYR A 123 -24.35 -23.69 0.62
C TYR A 123 -23.88 -23.85 -0.84
N ILE A 124 -24.50 -23.12 -1.77
CA ILE A 124 -24.10 -23.13 -3.18
C ILE A 124 -22.65 -22.65 -3.36
N VAL A 125 -22.27 -21.55 -2.73
CA VAL A 125 -20.91 -21.00 -2.83
C VAL A 125 -19.87 -21.97 -2.24
N VAL A 126 -20.14 -22.53 -1.05
CA VAL A 126 -19.24 -23.48 -0.40
C VAL A 126 -19.14 -24.78 -1.20
N ALA A 127 -20.24 -25.29 -1.76
CA ALA A 127 -20.23 -26.48 -2.59
C ALA A 127 -19.40 -26.27 -3.88
N ASN A 128 -19.60 -25.17 -4.59
CA ASN A 128 -18.86 -24.88 -5.82
C ASN A 128 -17.37 -24.66 -5.56
N LEU A 129 -17.01 -23.83 -4.57
CA LEU A 129 -15.61 -23.56 -4.23
C LEU A 129 -14.93 -24.78 -3.60
N GLY A 130 -15.67 -25.59 -2.85
CA GLY A 130 -15.19 -26.87 -2.32
C GLY A 130 -14.92 -27.88 -3.42
N LEU A 131 -15.84 -28.04 -4.38
CA LEU A 131 -15.64 -28.91 -5.54
C LEU A 131 -14.45 -28.45 -6.40
N PHE A 132 -14.35 -27.14 -6.64
CA PHE A 132 -13.21 -26.55 -7.34
C PHE A 132 -11.90 -26.86 -6.61
N TRP A 133 -11.84 -26.64 -5.30
CA TRP A 133 -10.65 -26.95 -4.50
C TRP A 133 -10.29 -28.45 -4.56
N ILE A 134 -11.25 -29.35 -4.38
CA ILE A 134 -11.03 -30.80 -4.47
C ILE A 134 -10.47 -31.17 -5.85
N ALA A 135 -11.06 -30.67 -6.92
CA ALA A 135 -10.58 -30.92 -8.27
C ALA A 135 -9.14 -30.41 -8.46
N THR A 136 -8.82 -29.21 -7.96
CA THR A 136 -7.46 -28.67 -8.01
C THR A 136 -6.47 -29.51 -7.21
N CYS A 137 -6.86 -30.03 -6.04
CA CYS A 137 -6.01 -30.93 -5.24
C CYS A 137 -5.73 -32.22 -5.99
N VAL A 138 -6.76 -32.87 -6.55
CA VAL A 138 -6.59 -34.12 -7.30
C VAL A 138 -5.67 -33.92 -8.50
N ILE A 139 -5.86 -32.84 -9.26
CA ILE A 139 -5.02 -32.53 -10.42
C ILE A 139 -3.57 -32.25 -9.99
N LEU A 140 -3.35 -31.40 -8.98
CA LEU A 140 -1.99 -31.08 -8.50
C LEU A 140 -1.27 -32.30 -7.94
N THR A 141 -1.94 -33.09 -7.10
CA THR A 141 -1.39 -34.33 -6.56
C THR A 141 -1.11 -35.34 -7.67
N TYR A 142 -1.99 -35.47 -8.66
CA TYR A 142 -1.76 -36.35 -9.81
C TYR A 142 -0.53 -35.91 -10.61
N VAL A 143 -0.43 -34.63 -10.99
CA VAL A 143 0.70 -34.08 -11.74
C VAL A 143 2.00 -34.22 -10.95
N MET A 144 1.96 -33.98 -9.64
CA MET A 144 3.10 -34.19 -8.76
C MET A 144 3.52 -35.66 -8.78
N VAL A 145 2.60 -36.59 -8.51
CA VAL A 145 2.91 -38.04 -8.47
C VAL A 145 3.40 -38.56 -9.81
N SER A 146 2.85 -38.08 -10.93
CA SER A 146 3.29 -38.50 -12.28
C SER A 146 4.67 -37.95 -12.65
N ASN A 147 5.03 -36.77 -12.14
CA ASN A 147 6.28 -36.08 -12.48
C ASN A 147 7.40 -36.31 -11.46
N ILE A 148 7.10 -36.87 -10.28
CA ILE A 148 8.13 -37.34 -9.36
C ILE A 148 8.81 -38.54 -10.01
N ASN A 149 10.02 -38.31 -10.51
CA ASN A 149 10.89 -39.41 -10.86
C ASN A 149 11.33 -40.10 -9.56
N PHE A 150 10.75 -41.27 -9.27
CA PHE A 150 11.11 -42.08 -8.11
C PHE A 150 12.55 -42.59 -8.14
N SER A 151 13.35 -42.23 -9.15
CA SER A 151 14.81 -42.32 -9.07
C SER A 151 15.43 -41.41 -8.01
N LEU A 152 14.63 -40.62 -7.28
CA LEU A 152 14.93 -39.89 -6.03
C LEU A 152 16.38 -39.38 -5.97
N ASN A 153 16.67 -38.34 -6.73
CA ASN A 153 17.94 -37.63 -6.54
C ASN A 153 17.89 -36.85 -5.22
N PRO A 154 19.02 -36.75 -4.48
CA PRO A 154 19.11 -35.86 -3.33
C PRO A 154 18.80 -34.41 -3.73
N VAL A 155 18.38 -33.60 -2.77
CA VAL A 155 18.13 -32.17 -2.99
C VAL A 155 19.42 -31.53 -3.52
N PRO A 156 19.39 -30.81 -4.66
CA PRO A 156 20.60 -30.19 -5.20
C PRO A 156 21.27 -29.29 -4.17
N GLU A 157 22.59 -29.36 -4.05
CA GLU A 157 23.31 -28.51 -3.11
C GLU A 157 23.03 -27.03 -3.38
N GLY A 158 22.69 -26.28 -2.33
CA GLY A 158 22.33 -24.87 -2.44
C GLY A 158 20.88 -24.58 -2.84
N CYS A 159 20.04 -25.60 -3.07
CA CYS A 159 18.62 -25.48 -3.33
C CYS A 159 17.79 -25.51 -2.03
N PHE A 160 17.21 -24.38 -1.64
CA PHE A 160 16.40 -24.24 -0.43
C PHE A 160 14.96 -23.77 -0.70
N THR A 161 14.46 -24.05 -1.91
CA THR A 161 13.11 -23.64 -2.32
C THR A 161 12.40 -24.77 -3.07
N TYR A 162 11.09 -24.88 -2.91
CA TYR A 162 10.29 -25.83 -3.68
C TYR A 162 10.46 -25.67 -5.20
N ASN A 163 10.68 -24.43 -5.65
CA ASN A 163 10.86 -24.10 -7.07
C ASN A 163 12.13 -24.66 -7.70
N CYS A 164 13.17 -24.97 -6.93
CA CYS A 164 14.39 -25.60 -7.47
C CYS A 164 14.36 -27.13 -7.40
N MET A 165 13.43 -27.72 -6.63
CA MET A 165 13.18 -29.16 -6.61
C MET A 165 12.10 -29.60 -7.61
N SER A 166 11.19 -28.70 -7.98
CA SER A 166 10.09 -28.99 -8.90
C SER A 166 10.51 -28.89 -10.36
N SER A 167 9.99 -29.82 -11.18
CA SER A 167 10.14 -29.75 -12.63
C SER A 167 9.56 -28.44 -13.18
N SER A 168 10.05 -27.98 -14.32
CA SER A 168 9.49 -26.80 -15.01
C SER A 168 7.99 -26.96 -15.29
N GLU A 169 7.55 -28.17 -15.60
CA GLU A 169 6.14 -28.51 -15.81
C GLU A 169 5.33 -28.34 -14.52
N LEU A 170 5.77 -28.89 -13.39
CA LEU A 170 5.07 -28.77 -12.12
C LEU A 170 4.94 -27.29 -11.71
N ARG A 171 5.99 -26.48 -11.92
CA ARG A 171 5.92 -25.02 -11.71
C ARG A 171 4.91 -24.34 -12.62
N ALA A 172 4.84 -24.72 -13.89
CA ALA A 172 3.86 -24.18 -14.83
C ALA A 172 2.43 -24.53 -14.39
N TYR A 173 2.17 -25.78 -13.99
CA TYR A 173 0.86 -26.21 -13.50
C TYR A 173 0.45 -25.50 -12.21
N THR A 174 1.36 -25.38 -11.24
CA THR A 174 1.10 -24.62 -10.01
C THR A 174 0.78 -23.16 -10.33
N GLY A 175 1.51 -22.53 -11.24
CA GLY A 175 1.22 -21.18 -11.72
C GLY A 175 -0.16 -21.06 -12.38
N ILE A 176 -0.50 -21.98 -13.29
CA ILE A 176 -1.80 -22.03 -13.99
C ILE A 176 -2.97 -22.23 -13.02
N LEU A 177 -2.76 -22.95 -11.92
CA LEU A 177 -3.83 -23.25 -10.95
C LEU A 177 -3.96 -22.20 -9.84
N VAL A 178 -2.87 -21.53 -9.47
CA VAL A 178 -2.87 -20.43 -8.48
C VAL A 178 -3.30 -19.10 -9.10
N ALA A 179 -3.02 -18.85 -10.39
CA ALA A 179 -3.40 -17.61 -11.05
C ALA A 179 -4.92 -17.34 -11.06
N PRO A 180 -5.80 -18.30 -11.43
CA PRO A 180 -7.25 -18.09 -11.45
C PRO A 180 -7.84 -17.75 -10.08
N THR A 181 -7.38 -18.38 -9.00
CA THR A 181 -7.87 -18.07 -7.66
C THR A 181 -7.37 -16.71 -7.19
N THR A 182 -6.15 -16.34 -7.54
CA THR A 182 -5.60 -15.03 -7.24
C THR A 182 -6.34 -13.91 -7.99
N SER A 183 -6.60 -14.09 -9.28
CA SER A 183 -7.40 -13.15 -10.08
C SER A 183 -8.85 -13.09 -9.58
N GLY A 184 -9.46 -14.23 -9.29
CA GLY A 184 -10.82 -14.32 -8.74
C GLY A 184 -10.94 -13.62 -7.39
N LEU A 185 -9.92 -13.76 -6.52
CA LEU A 185 -9.83 -13.07 -5.25
C LEU A 185 -9.74 -11.54 -5.41
N THR A 186 -8.88 -11.06 -6.32
CA THR A 186 -8.76 -9.62 -6.60
C THR A 186 -10.05 -9.05 -7.16
N LEU A 187 -10.70 -9.75 -8.10
CA LEU A 187 -11.97 -9.33 -8.70
C LEU A 187 -13.10 -9.28 -7.66
N THR A 188 -13.30 -10.37 -6.93
CA THR A 188 -14.37 -10.46 -5.92
C THR A 188 -14.14 -9.50 -4.75
N GLY A 189 -12.90 -9.35 -4.31
CA GLY A 189 -12.52 -8.41 -3.27
C GLY A 189 -12.71 -6.94 -3.68
N THR A 190 -12.33 -6.59 -4.92
CA THR A 190 -12.56 -5.24 -5.48
C THR A 190 -14.05 -4.94 -5.60
N PHE A 191 -14.84 -5.90 -6.07
CA PHE A 191 -16.30 -5.76 -6.16
C PHE A 191 -16.94 -5.61 -4.78
N MET A 192 -16.49 -6.39 -3.79
CA MET A 192 -16.92 -6.27 -2.39
C MET A 192 -16.60 -4.89 -1.82
N ALA A 193 -15.38 -4.39 -2.03
CA ALA A 193 -14.96 -3.06 -1.58
C ALA A 193 -15.83 -1.96 -2.22
N TYR A 194 -16.08 -2.05 -3.52
CA TYR A 194 -16.97 -1.16 -4.26
C TYR A 194 -18.39 -1.15 -3.66
N LEU A 195 -19.01 -2.33 -3.47
CA LEU A 195 -20.35 -2.44 -2.90
C LEU A 195 -20.41 -1.93 -1.46
N TYR A 196 -19.39 -2.22 -0.65
CA TYR A 196 -19.30 -1.72 0.71
C TYR A 196 -19.30 -0.19 0.74
N HIS A 197 -18.49 0.45 -0.11
CA HIS A 197 -18.46 1.91 -0.22
C HIS A 197 -19.78 2.48 -0.75
N ARG A 198 -20.40 1.83 -1.75
CA ARG A 198 -21.70 2.24 -2.31
C ARG A 198 -22.83 2.17 -1.29
N TYR A 199 -22.89 1.10 -0.49
CA TYR A 199 -23.98 0.86 0.46
C TYR A 199 -23.69 1.29 1.90
N ARG A 200 -22.51 1.86 2.20
CA ARG A 200 -22.11 2.28 3.55
C ARG A 200 -23.14 3.14 4.30
N LYS A 201 -23.98 3.90 3.58
CA LYS A 201 -25.01 4.78 4.17
C LYS A 201 -26.27 4.04 4.66
N ARG A 202 -26.46 2.76 4.32
CA ARG A 202 -27.61 1.98 4.81
C ARG A 202 -27.53 1.74 6.32
N ASN A 203 -28.69 1.64 6.96
CA ASN A 203 -28.84 1.33 8.39
C ASN A 203 -28.57 -0.17 8.64
N TYR A 204 -27.31 -0.58 8.55
CA TYR A 204 -26.86 -1.90 8.97
C TYR A 204 -26.78 -2.00 10.49
N SER A 205 -26.99 -3.21 11.01
CA SER A 205 -26.78 -3.52 12.41
C SER A 205 -25.32 -3.27 12.80
N THR A 206 -25.06 -3.02 14.09
CA THR A 206 -23.69 -2.78 14.58
C THR A 206 -22.77 -3.97 14.32
N GLU A 207 -23.29 -5.19 14.38
CA GLU A 207 -22.53 -6.41 14.08
C GLU A 207 -22.19 -6.51 12.59
N GLU A 208 -23.15 -6.28 11.70
CA GLU A 208 -22.91 -6.29 10.25
C GLU A 208 -21.86 -5.26 9.84
N LYS A 209 -21.91 -4.05 10.42
CA LYS A 209 -20.89 -3.02 10.18
C LYS A 209 -19.50 -3.50 10.59
N LYS A 210 -19.37 -4.15 11.75
CA LYS A 210 -18.10 -4.73 12.21
C LYS A 210 -17.62 -5.80 11.24
N THR A 211 -18.49 -6.71 10.81
CA THR A 211 -18.07 -7.82 9.93
C THR A 211 -17.75 -7.37 8.51
N ASN A 212 -18.49 -6.40 7.96
CA ASN A 212 -18.18 -5.81 6.66
C ASN A 212 -16.84 -5.05 6.71
N THR A 213 -16.59 -4.31 7.79
CA THR A 213 -15.32 -3.62 8.01
C THR A 213 -14.16 -4.62 8.14
N PHE A 214 -14.35 -5.70 8.91
CA PHE A 214 -13.36 -6.77 9.02
C PHE A 214 -13.04 -7.40 7.67
N THR A 215 -14.06 -7.74 6.88
CA THR A 215 -13.87 -8.36 5.56
C THR A 215 -13.12 -7.43 4.60
N LEU A 216 -13.40 -6.12 4.68
CA LEU A 216 -12.67 -5.12 3.91
C LEU A 216 -11.18 -5.04 4.31
N TYR A 217 -10.88 -5.12 5.61
CA TYR A 217 -9.49 -5.19 6.07
C TYR A 217 -8.78 -6.47 5.59
N VAL A 218 -9.45 -7.62 5.64
CA VAL A 218 -8.93 -8.88 5.08
C VAL A 218 -8.59 -8.70 3.60
N PHE A 219 -9.48 -8.07 2.82
CA PHE A 219 -9.20 -7.75 1.41
C PHE A 219 -7.96 -6.87 1.24
N TYR A 220 -7.84 -5.77 2.00
CA TYR A 220 -6.68 -4.87 1.86
C TYR A 220 -5.37 -5.55 2.26
N VAL A 221 -5.34 -6.24 3.40
CA VAL A 221 -4.14 -6.97 3.85
C VAL A 221 -3.77 -8.05 2.85
N ARG A 222 -4.75 -8.79 2.32
CA ARG A 222 -4.50 -9.84 1.33
C ARG A 222 -4.04 -9.27 -0.01
N SER A 223 -4.66 -8.19 -0.47
CA SER A 223 -4.26 -7.49 -1.68
C SER A 223 -2.82 -7.00 -1.56
N ILE A 224 -2.41 -6.46 -0.42
CA ILE A 224 -1.02 -6.04 -0.19
C ILE A 224 -0.09 -7.25 -0.18
N THR A 225 -0.40 -8.28 0.61
CA THR A 225 0.46 -9.47 0.77
C THR A 225 0.55 -10.35 -0.48
N ILE A 226 -0.40 -10.27 -1.42
CA ILE A 226 -0.33 -10.95 -2.72
C ILE A 226 0.26 -10.03 -3.79
N THR A 227 -0.27 -8.82 -3.92
CA THR A 227 0.10 -7.92 -5.02
C THR A 227 1.53 -7.46 -4.86
N VAL A 228 2.02 -7.22 -3.64
CA VAL A 228 3.41 -6.79 -3.45
C VAL A 228 4.39 -7.89 -3.87
N PRO A 229 4.31 -9.15 -3.40
CA PRO A 229 5.21 -10.20 -3.88
C PRO A 229 5.04 -10.52 -5.36
N LEU A 230 3.81 -10.54 -5.90
CA LEU A 230 3.62 -10.78 -7.34
C LEU A 230 4.13 -9.62 -8.19
N LEU A 231 3.97 -8.38 -7.73
CA LEU A 231 4.55 -7.22 -8.39
C LEU A 231 6.07 -7.27 -8.28
N LEU A 232 6.61 -7.65 -7.12
CA LEU A 232 8.05 -7.80 -6.91
C LEU A 232 8.61 -8.93 -7.76
N GLU A 233 7.92 -10.07 -7.87
CA GLU A 233 8.30 -11.20 -8.72
C GLU A 233 8.16 -10.85 -10.19
N PHE A 234 7.12 -10.12 -10.58
CA PHE A 234 6.98 -9.59 -11.93
C PHE A 234 8.09 -8.59 -12.25
N ILE A 235 8.42 -7.68 -11.32
CA ILE A 235 9.54 -6.76 -11.44
C ILE A 235 10.86 -7.53 -11.45
N LEU A 236 11.04 -8.57 -10.64
CA LEU A 236 12.24 -9.42 -10.60
C LEU A 236 12.39 -10.25 -11.86
N SER A 237 11.29 -10.76 -12.42
CA SER A 237 11.25 -11.53 -13.65
C SER A 237 11.44 -10.62 -14.86
N ALA A 238 10.80 -9.45 -14.86
CA ALA A 238 11.03 -8.40 -15.83
C ALA A 238 12.48 -7.97 -15.76
N THR A 239 13.03 -7.73 -14.56
CA THR A 239 14.40 -7.29 -14.37
C THR A 239 15.45 -8.37 -14.67
N ARG A 240 15.16 -9.64 -14.40
CA ARG A 240 16.01 -10.77 -14.81
C ARG A 240 16.02 -10.90 -16.34
N LYS A 241 14.90 -10.67 -17.02
CA LYS A 241 14.88 -10.52 -18.48
C LYS A 241 15.57 -9.22 -18.93
N SER A 242 15.51 -8.18 -18.09
CA SER A 242 16.09 -6.86 -18.33
C SER A 242 17.57 -6.72 -17.91
N LEU A 243 18.21 -7.78 -17.43
CA LEU A 243 19.68 -7.85 -17.40
C LEU A 243 20.27 -7.83 -18.83
N LEU A 244 19.40 -8.08 -19.82
CA LEU A 244 19.51 -7.63 -21.20
C LEU A 244 18.45 -6.54 -21.45
N MET A 245 18.55 -5.37 -20.82
CA MET A 245 17.61 -4.28 -21.06
C MET A 245 17.76 -3.84 -22.51
N ASP A 246 16.82 -4.28 -23.34
CA ASP A 246 16.65 -3.71 -24.66
C ASP A 246 16.34 -2.23 -24.47
N ARG A 247 17.12 -1.38 -25.14
CA ARG A 247 16.95 0.08 -25.21
C ARG A 247 15.49 0.49 -25.42
N ARG A 248 14.71 -0.34 -26.12
CA ARG A 248 13.27 -0.16 -26.34
C ARG A 248 12.43 -0.13 -25.06
N VAL A 249 12.72 -1.00 -24.10
CA VAL A 249 11.97 -1.09 -22.83
C VAL A 249 12.22 0.16 -22.00
N VAL A 250 13.48 0.59 -21.91
CA VAL A 250 13.89 1.82 -21.22
C VAL A 250 13.19 3.04 -21.80
N ILE A 251 13.15 3.16 -23.13
CA ILE A 251 12.45 4.26 -23.82
C ILE A 251 10.96 4.23 -23.46
N ALA A 252 10.31 3.06 -23.48
CA ALA A 252 8.90 2.95 -23.12
C ALA A 252 8.64 3.39 -21.67
N GLU A 253 9.51 3.01 -20.72
CA GLU A 253 9.40 3.38 -19.31
C GLU A 253 9.52 4.89 -19.09
N PHE A 254 10.50 5.55 -19.71
CA PHE A 254 10.63 7.01 -19.61
C PHE A 254 9.48 7.76 -20.30
N CYS A 255 8.96 7.24 -21.42
CA CYS A 255 7.75 7.79 -22.05
C CYS A 255 6.53 7.69 -21.13
N LEU A 256 6.32 6.53 -20.49
CA LEU A 256 5.21 6.34 -19.55
C LEU A 256 5.36 7.24 -18.33
N THR A 257 6.57 7.34 -17.77
CA THR A 257 6.89 8.24 -16.65
C THR A 257 6.57 9.69 -17.01
N LEU A 258 6.98 10.16 -18.19
CA LEU A 258 6.67 11.51 -18.68
C LEU A 258 5.16 11.76 -18.77
N VAL A 259 4.39 10.80 -19.30
CA VAL A 259 2.92 10.91 -19.38
C VAL A 259 2.31 10.99 -17.97
N LEU A 260 2.77 10.17 -17.03
CA LEU A 260 2.30 10.19 -15.64
C LEU A 260 2.60 11.53 -14.96
N SER A 261 3.82 12.07 -15.12
CA SER A 261 4.21 13.37 -14.58
C SER A 261 3.35 14.51 -15.16
N ILE A 262 3.09 14.51 -16.47
CA ILE A 262 2.22 15.49 -17.13
C ILE A 262 0.80 15.39 -16.56
N MET A 263 0.24 14.19 -16.43
CA MET A 263 -1.09 13.99 -15.84
C MET A 263 -1.16 14.51 -14.41
N ALA A 264 -0.16 14.22 -13.57
CA ALA A 264 -0.09 14.72 -12.20
C ALA A 264 -0.08 16.25 -12.16
N LEU A 265 0.72 16.91 -13.02
CA LEU A 265 0.78 18.37 -13.16
C LEU A 265 -0.54 18.96 -13.66
N CYS A 266 -1.21 18.32 -14.63
CA CYS A 266 -2.51 18.76 -15.12
C CYS A 266 -3.59 18.72 -14.02
N ILE A 267 -3.63 17.65 -13.22
CA ILE A 267 -4.58 17.53 -12.09
C ILE A 267 -4.23 18.56 -11.01
N LEU A 268 -2.95 18.76 -10.71
CA LEU A 268 -2.49 19.77 -9.76
C LEU A 268 -2.85 21.20 -10.23
N GLY A 269 -2.67 21.50 -11.52
CA GLY A 269 -3.11 22.75 -12.13
C GLY A 269 -4.62 22.94 -12.03
N ALA A 270 -5.41 21.87 -12.25
CA ALA A 270 -6.86 21.90 -12.05
C ALA A 270 -7.25 22.15 -10.58
N LEU A 271 -6.48 21.63 -9.61
CA LEU A 271 -6.65 21.91 -8.18
C LEU A 271 -6.34 23.37 -7.87
N PHE A 272 -5.24 23.91 -8.36
CA PHE A 272 -4.83 25.30 -8.12
C PHE A 272 -5.75 26.32 -8.79
N ARG A 273 -6.36 25.97 -9.94
CA ARG A 273 -7.44 26.77 -10.54
C ARG A 273 -8.67 26.87 -9.65
N ARG A 274 -9.02 25.81 -8.91
CA ARG A 274 -10.14 25.83 -7.96
C ARG A 274 -9.81 26.60 -6.69
N LYS A 275 -8.56 26.52 -6.24
CA LYS A 275 -8.13 27.16 -5.00
C LYS A 275 -6.65 27.53 -5.10
N SER A 276 -6.37 28.83 -5.04
CA SER A 276 -4.99 29.33 -5.15
C SER A 276 -4.11 28.76 -4.04
N VAL A 277 -2.83 28.50 -4.37
CA VAL A 277 -1.82 27.99 -3.44
C VAL A 277 -1.72 28.87 -2.20
N LEU A 278 -1.74 30.20 -2.37
CA LEU A 278 -1.72 31.16 -1.26
C LEU A 278 -2.92 31.01 -0.32
N LYS A 279 -4.10 30.67 -0.84
CA LYS A 279 -5.28 30.41 -0.02
C LYS A 279 -5.15 29.09 0.74
N ILE A 280 -4.62 28.04 0.09
CA ILE A 280 -4.31 26.77 0.76
C ILE A 280 -3.26 26.98 1.86
N TRP A 281 -2.22 27.77 1.60
CA TRP A 281 -1.17 28.11 2.55
C TRP A 281 -1.72 28.80 3.80
N LYS A 282 -2.62 29.78 3.62
CA LYS A 282 -3.26 30.47 4.75
C LYS A 282 -4.10 29.54 5.62
N GLU A 283 -4.72 28.52 5.04
CA GLU A 283 -5.58 27.56 5.76
C GLU A 283 -4.78 26.41 6.39
N SER A 284 -3.84 25.82 5.64
CA SER A 284 -3.02 24.70 6.08
C SER A 284 -1.66 24.75 5.35
N PRO A 285 -0.65 25.42 5.95
CA PRO A 285 0.69 25.50 5.38
C PRO A 285 1.31 24.14 5.03
N PRO A 286 1.20 23.07 5.87
CA PRO A 286 1.73 21.76 5.52
C PRO A 286 1.09 21.15 4.27
N LEU A 287 -0.22 21.33 4.09
CA LEU A 287 -0.93 20.84 2.91
C LEU A 287 -0.51 21.61 1.64
N SER A 288 -0.29 22.92 1.76
CA SER A 288 0.23 23.72 0.66
C SER A 288 1.66 23.31 0.30
N LEU A 289 2.53 23.09 1.29
CA LEU A 289 3.89 22.61 1.08
C LEU A 289 3.91 21.23 0.41
N PHE A 290 3.01 20.34 0.82
CA PHE A 290 2.81 19.04 0.19
C PHE A 290 2.50 19.18 -1.30
N PHE A 291 1.54 20.03 -1.69
CA PHE A 291 1.22 20.21 -3.12
C PHE A 291 2.32 20.89 -3.93
N VAL A 292 2.99 21.88 -3.34
CA VAL A 292 4.10 22.56 -4.02
C VAL A 292 5.27 21.61 -4.24
N SER A 293 5.68 20.88 -3.21
CA SER A 293 6.76 19.88 -3.31
C SER A 293 6.42 18.77 -4.31
N LEU A 294 5.17 18.28 -4.32
CA LEU A 294 4.68 17.29 -5.27
C LEU A 294 4.72 17.79 -6.72
N GLY A 295 4.35 19.06 -6.93
CA GLY A 295 4.46 19.71 -8.25
C GLY A 295 5.90 19.84 -8.72
N VAL A 296 6.80 20.32 -7.85
CA VAL A 296 8.24 20.43 -8.15
C VAL A 296 8.84 19.06 -8.45
N LEU A 297 8.54 18.04 -7.64
CA LEU A 297 8.99 16.67 -7.85
C LEU A 297 8.51 16.12 -9.21
N SER A 298 7.25 16.33 -9.56
CA SER A 298 6.70 15.90 -10.86
C SER A 298 7.40 16.58 -12.05
N VAL A 299 7.77 17.87 -11.91
CA VAL A 299 8.56 18.59 -12.94
C VAL A 299 9.96 17.99 -13.06
N CYS A 300 10.62 17.73 -11.94
CA CYS A 300 11.95 17.11 -11.93
C CYS A 300 11.93 15.70 -12.56
N GLU A 301 10.96 14.85 -12.20
CA GLU A 301 10.78 13.51 -12.80
C GLU A 301 10.54 13.56 -14.32
N GLY A 302 9.70 14.49 -14.78
CA GLY A 302 9.48 14.73 -16.21
C GLY A 302 10.76 15.18 -16.91
N SER A 303 11.54 16.05 -16.27
CA SER A 303 12.82 16.56 -16.80
C SER A 303 13.87 15.45 -16.89
N VAL A 304 13.97 14.60 -15.88
CA VAL A 304 14.81 13.39 -15.89
C VAL A 304 14.38 12.47 -17.04
N SER A 305 13.09 12.24 -17.21
CA SER A 305 12.57 11.38 -18.27
C SER A 305 12.91 11.90 -19.66
N ILE A 306 12.76 13.21 -19.90
CA ILE A 306 13.14 13.85 -21.17
C ILE A 306 14.64 13.73 -21.42
N GLN A 307 15.45 14.01 -20.40
CA GLN A 307 16.90 13.90 -20.48
C GLN A 307 17.35 12.48 -20.84
N TRP A 308 16.84 11.47 -20.13
CA TRP A 308 17.19 10.08 -20.41
C TRP A 308 16.63 9.59 -21.74
N LEU A 309 15.50 10.12 -22.24
CA LEU A 309 15.04 9.86 -23.61
C LEU A 309 16.03 10.43 -24.62
N PHE A 310 16.49 11.68 -24.47
CA PHE A 310 17.48 12.25 -25.38
C PHE A 310 18.80 11.48 -25.36
N PHE A 311 19.27 11.07 -24.18
CA PHE A 311 20.42 10.17 -24.05
C PHE A 311 20.16 8.81 -24.72
N ALA A 312 19.01 8.20 -24.43
CA ALA A 312 18.61 6.92 -25.01
C ALA A 312 18.28 7.01 -26.50
N PHE A 313 18.11 8.17 -27.12
CA PHE A 313 18.03 8.31 -28.58
C PHE A 313 19.39 8.64 -29.23
N GLY A 314 20.44 8.87 -28.42
CA GLY A 314 21.75 9.30 -28.91
C GLY A 314 21.80 10.78 -29.30
N LEU A 315 20.82 11.58 -28.85
CA LEU A 315 20.80 13.03 -29.05
C LEU A 315 21.74 13.75 -28.08
N ILE A 316 22.00 13.15 -26.91
CA ILE A 316 23.06 13.57 -25.99
C ILE A 316 24.22 12.59 -26.16
N GLU A 317 25.37 13.08 -26.61
CA GLU A 317 26.57 12.28 -26.77
C GLU A 317 27.06 11.77 -25.41
N ASN A 318 27.45 10.49 -25.33
CA ASN A 318 27.98 9.87 -24.12
C ASN A 318 29.45 10.29 -23.88
N ALA A 319 29.64 11.57 -23.59
CA ALA A 319 30.93 12.18 -23.31
C ALA A 319 31.01 12.64 -21.84
N PRO A 320 32.21 12.66 -21.23
CA PRO A 320 32.40 13.08 -19.84
C PRO A 320 31.74 14.42 -19.49
N HIS A 321 31.81 15.40 -20.38
CA HIS A 321 31.22 16.73 -20.14
C HIS A 321 29.68 16.71 -20.07
N ASN A 322 29.01 15.79 -20.77
CA ASN A 322 27.56 15.61 -20.71
C ASN A 322 27.12 14.77 -19.50
N THR A 323 28.02 13.97 -18.92
CA THR A 323 27.73 13.18 -17.72
C THR A 323 27.29 14.06 -16.54
N VAL A 324 27.87 15.27 -16.39
CA VAL A 324 27.48 16.24 -15.36
C VAL A 324 26.00 16.60 -15.49
N LEU A 325 25.53 16.87 -16.71
CA LEU A 325 24.13 17.17 -16.98
C LEU A 325 23.25 15.97 -16.59
N ILE A 326 23.61 14.75 -17.00
CA ILE A 326 22.91 13.49 -16.73
C ILE A 326 22.76 13.22 -15.22
N ILE A 327 23.71 13.66 -14.41
CA ILE A 327 23.69 13.48 -12.94
C ILE A 327 22.92 14.60 -12.23
N THR A 328 23.02 15.83 -12.72
CA THR A 328 22.50 17.02 -12.01
C THR A 328 20.98 17.00 -11.90
N ILE A 329 20.25 16.66 -12.98
CA ILE A 329 18.77 16.67 -12.94
C ILE A 329 18.24 15.58 -12.00
N PRO A 330 18.73 14.32 -12.04
CA PRO A 330 18.28 13.32 -11.08
C PRO A 330 18.70 13.57 -9.63
N HIS A 331 19.83 14.25 -9.41
CA HIS A 331 20.18 14.75 -8.09
C HIS A 331 19.13 15.75 -7.59
N ALA A 332 18.73 16.70 -8.42
CA ALA A 332 17.63 17.63 -8.08
C ALA A 332 16.31 16.89 -7.80
N THR A 333 16.00 15.81 -8.54
CA THR A 333 14.85 14.93 -8.23
C THR A 333 14.99 14.28 -6.85
N THR A 334 16.19 13.83 -6.48
CA THR A 334 16.45 13.25 -5.16
C THR A 334 16.24 14.27 -4.04
N LEU A 335 16.76 15.49 -4.21
CA LEU A 335 16.59 16.60 -3.25
C LEU A 335 15.12 16.99 -3.09
N THR A 336 14.38 17.08 -4.20
CA THR A 336 12.95 17.42 -4.18
C THR A 336 12.09 16.30 -3.61
N GLY A 337 12.49 15.03 -3.80
CA GLY A 337 11.87 13.87 -3.13
C GLY A 337 12.03 13.91 -1.61
N GLN A 338 13.18 14.34 -1.10
CA GLN A 338 13.39 14.55 0.33
C GLN A 338 12.51 15.66 0.90
N LEU A 339 12.44 16.79 0.18
CA LEU A 339 11.56 17.90 0.55
C LEU A 339 10.09 17.44 0.58
N HIS A 340 9.67 16.65 -0.41
CA HIS A 340 8.33 16.09 -0.47
C HIS A 340 8.03 15.17 0.73
N THR A 341 8.97 14.29 1.08
CA THR A 341 8.81 13.40 2.25
C THR A 341 8.74 14.20 3.56
N CYS A 342 9.54 15.26 3.69
CA CYS A 342 9.43 16.21 4.81
C CYS A 342 8.06 16.90 4.84
N ALA A 343 7.48 17.25 3.69
CA ALA A 343 6.13 17.82 3.62
C ALA A 343 5.05 16.82 4.07
N ILE A 344 5.19 15.53 3.75
CA ILE A 344 4.32 14.46 4.26
C ILE A 344 4.42 14.34 5.77
N ILE A 345 5.64 14.32 6.33
CA ILE A 345 5.86 14.30 7.78
C ILE A 345 5.19 15.52 8.44
N SER A 346 5.37 16.72 7.87
CA SER A 346 4.72 17.95 8.34
C SER A 346 3.20 17.82 8.35
N LEU A 347 2.63 17.24 7.30
CA LEU A 347 1.19 16.99 7.19
C LEU A 347 0.69 16.03 8.28
N PHE A 348 1.42 14.95 8.56
CA PHE A 348 1.06 14.00 9.62
C PHE A 348 1.17 14.61 11.00
N SER A 349 2.27 15.31 11.30
CA SER A 349 2.48 16.01 12.57
C SER A 349 1.41 17.07 12.83
N HIS A 350 1.04 17.84 11.79
CA HIS A 350 -0.06 18.80 11.88
C HIS A 350 -1.38 18.13 12.23
N ARG A 351 -1.68 16.97 11.63
CA ARG A 351 -2.92 16.22 11.92
C ARG A 351 -2.92 15.63 13.31
N ILE A 352 -1.80 15.09 13.77
CA ILE A 352 -1.62 14.63 15.15
C ILE A 352 -1.90 15.78 16.12
N HIS A 353 -1.33 16.96 15.87
CA HIS A 353 -1.55 18.13 16.72
C HIS A 353 -3.03 18.53 16.77
N CYS A 354 -3.72 18.61 15.63
CA CYS A 354 -5.16 18.90 15.59
C CYS A 354 -6.02 17.84 16.30
N LEU A 355 -5.61 16.56 16.27
CA LEU A 355 -6.35 15.48 16.94
C LEU A 355 -6.15 15.50 18.47
N LEU A 356 -4.94 15.80 18.93
CA LEU A 356 -4.61 15.88 20.36
C LEU A 356 -5.11 17.20 20.99
N TYR A 357 -4.92 18.32 20.29
CA TYR A 357 -5.14 19.68 20.79
C TYR A 357 -6.07 20.48 19.87
N PRO A 358 -7.39 20.20 19.86
CA PRO A 358 -8.32 20.86 18.94
C PRO A 358 -8.42 22.38 19.15
N MET A 359 -8.18 22.86 20.38
CA MET A 359 -8.16 24.30 20.74
C MET A 359 -6.74 24.89 20.76
N GLY A 360 -5.74 24.13 20.32
CA GLY A 360 -4.33 24.56 20.34
C GLY A 360 -4.03 25.67 19.34
N ASN A 361 -2.95 26.43 19.57
CA ASN A 361 -2.47 27.45 18.64
C ASN A 361 -1.75 26.79 17.43
N VAL A 362 -2.55 26.33 16.48
CA VAL A 362 -2.10 25.61 15.27
C VAL A 362 -1.10 26.44 14.44
N LYS A 363 -1.22 27.78 14.42
CA LYS A 363 -0.31 28.65 13.67
C LYS A 363 1.11 28.61 14.22
N LYS A 364 1.26 28.65 15.55
CA LYS A 364 2.56 28.55 16.23
C LYS A 364 3.20 27.19 15.97
N PHE A 365 2.43 26.11 16.10
CA PHE A 365 2.90 24.76 15.82
C PHE A 365 3.40 24.61 14.37
N ASN A 366 2.61 25.05 13.39
CA ASN A 366 2.99 24.97 11.98
C ASN A 366 4.28 25.74 11.68
N ARG A 367 4.47 26.94 12.26
CA ARG A 367 5.70 27.72 12.07
C ARG A 367 6.93 26.98 12.60
N ILE A 368 6.82 26.39 13.79
CA ILE A 368 7.92 25.62 14.40
C ILE A 368 8.21 24.37 13.57
N MET A 369 7.19 23.59 13.21
CA MET A 369 7.35 22.38 12.40
C MET A 369 7.96 22.66 11.03
N LEU A 370 7.52 23.73 10.35
CA LEU A 370 8.10 24.15 9.07
C LEU A 370 9.55 24.58 9.23
N GLY A 371 9.91 25.26 10.32
CA GLY A 371 11.29 25.62 10.64
C GLY A 371 12.17 24.38 10.81
N ILE A 372 11.76 23.44 11.67
CA ILE A 372 12.54 22.21 11.94
C ILE A 372 12.73 21.38 10.66
N LEU A 373 11.64 21.10 9.94
CA LEU A 373 11.68 20.28 8.73
C LEU A 373 12.39 20.99 7.58
N GLY A 374 12.27 22.32 7.49
CA GLY A 374 13.00 23.14 6.53
C GLY A 374 14.51 23.08 6.79
N CYS A 375 14.94 23.29 8.04
CA CYS A 375 16.35 23.17 8.42
C CYS A 375 16.90 21.78 8.15
N PHE A 376 16.15 20.72 8.49
CA PHE A 376 16.54 19.34 8.21
C PHE A 376 16.69 19.08 6.69
N SER A 377 15.70 19.49 5.89
CA SER A 377 15.74 19.32 4.44
C SER A 377 16.90 20.08 3.79
N LEU A 378 17.19 21.29 4.26
CA LEU A 378 18.31 22.10 3.76
C LEU A 378 19.66 21.48 4.14
N ALA A 379 19.81 21.04 5.38
CA ALA A 379 21.03 20.37 5.84
C ALA A 379 21.28 19.07 5.06
N ALA A 380 20.26 18.22 4.90
CA ALA A 380 20.36 17.00 4.10
C ALA A 380 20.71 17.30 2.64
N SER A 381 20.10 18.33 2.04
CA SER A 381 20.38 18.74 0.67
C SER A 381 21.81 19.26 0.49
N PHE A 382 22.31 20.03 1.46
CA PHE A 382 23.67 20.54 1.45
C PHE A 382 24.68 19.39 1.55
N VAL A 383 24.50 18.46 2.49
CA VAL A 383 25.37 17.30 2.65
C VAL A 383 25.39 16.44 1.39
N LEU A 384 24.23 16.10 0.82
CA LEU A 384 24.19 15.27 -0.39
C LEU A 384 24.78 15.96 -1.61
N THR A 385 24.56 17.27 -1.76
CA THR A 385 25.14 18.04 -2.87
C THR A 385 26.65 18.18 -2.71
N TYR A 386 27.14 18.37 -1.49
CA TYR A 386 28.56 18.42 -1.20
C TYR A 386 29.26 17.09 -1.54
N ILE A 387 28.73 15.96 -1.07
CA ILE A 387 29.30 14.63 -1.35
C ILE A 387 29.27 14.36 -2.87
N LEU A 388 28.16 14.69 -3.53
CA LEU A 388 28.07 14.53 -4.99
C LEU A 388 29.10 15.40 -5.73
N PHE A 389 29.26 16.66 -5.33
CA PHE A 389 30.21 17.58 -5.94
C PHE A 389 31.67 17.08 -5.80
N VAL A 390 32.04 16.61 -4.61
CA VAL A 390 33.36 16.00 -4.36
C VAL A 390 33.57 14.76 -5.25
N SER A 391 32.54 13.93 -5.38
CA SER A 391 32.55 12.72 -6.20
C SER A 391 32.69 13.02 -7.70
N ILE A 392 31.98 14.03 -8.19
CA ILE A 392 32.07 14.50 -9.59
C ILE A 392 33.48 15.00 -9.89
N ASN A 393 34.08 15.84 -9.03
CA ASN A 393 35.41 16.39 -9.26
C ASN A 393 36.51 15.32 -9.30
N SER A 394 36.29 14.18 -8.66
CA SER A 394 37.28 13.12 -8.56
C SER A 394 37.28 12.19 -9.77
N THR A 395 36.12 11.93 -10.39
CA THR A 395 35.98 10.93 -11.46
C THR A 395 34.81 11.24 -12.41
N ILE A 396 35.07 11.96 -13.49
CA ILE A 396 34.10 12.14 -14.59
C ILE A 396 34.44 11.16 -15.71
N ASN A 397 33.73 10.03 -15.74
CA ASN A 397 33.80 9.07 -16.83
C ASN A 397 32.51 9.12 -17.67
N PRO A 398 32.54 8.70 -18.93
CA PRO A 398 31.31 8.49 -19.70
C PRO A 398 30.42 7.45 -18.99
N VAL A 399 29.11 7.54 -19.21
CA VAL A 399 28.15 6.58 -18.65
C VAL A 399 28.45 5.20 -19.25
N PRO A 400 28.56 4.12 -18.44
CA PRO A 400 28.81 2.79 -18.99
C PRO A 400 27.78 2.41 -20.07
N GLU A 401 28.20 1.72 -21.12
CA GLU A 401 27.25 1.25 -22.12
C GLU A 401 26.16 0.39 -21.47
N ARG A 402 24.90 0.59 -21.87
CA ARG A 402 23.70 -0.09 -21.34
C ARG A 402 23.32 0.28 -19.89
N CYS A 403 23.96 1.29 -19.31
CA CYS A 403 23.53 1.90 -18.06
C CYS A 403 22.47 2.99 -18.32
N PHE A 404 21.23 2.75 -17.89
CA PHE A 404 20.11 3.71 -17.97
C PHE A 404 19.62 4.15 -16.58
N SER A 405 20.51 4.14 -15.61
CA SER A 405 20.25 4.51 -14.22
C SER A 405 21.33 5.45 -13.71
N VAL A 406 20.94 6.40 -12.87
CA VAL A 406 21.89 7.29 -12.18
C VAL A 406 22.79 6.48 -11.26
N ASN A 407 22.23 5.42 -10.65
CA ASN A 407 22.95 4.52 -9.75
C ASN A 407 24.03 3.70 -10.47
N CYS A 408 24.12 3.69 -11.80
CA CYS A 408 25.23 3.03 -12.51
C CYS A 408 26.24 4.01 -13.11
N THR A 409 26.06 5.32 -12.91
CA THR A 409 27.08 6.32 -13.29
C THR A 409 28.28 6.27 -12.34
N SER A 410 29.49 6.51 -12.88
CA SER A 410 30.74 6.43 -12.09
C SER A 410 30.79 7.46 -10.96
N ALA A 411 30.20 8.63 -11.17
CA ALA A 411 30.15 9.71 -10.19
C ALA A 411 29.23 9.41 -9.01
N TYR A 412 28.30 8.45 -9.15
CA TYR A 412 27.46 7.99 -8.05
C TYR A 412 28.17 6.87 -7.29
N THR A 413 29.25 7.26 -6.59
CA THR A 413 30.10 6.36 -5.81
C THR A 413 29.32 5.64 -4.71
N THR A 414 29.90 4.57 -4.17
CA THR A 414 29.32 3.80 -3.06
C THR A 414 29.00 4.70 -1.86
N GLU A 415 29.83 5.72 -1.60
CA GLU A 415 29.63 6.69 -0.52
C GLU A 415 28.36 7.53 -0.71
N VAL A 416 28.15 8.08 -1.92
CA VAL A 416 26.93 8.83 -2.27
C VAL A 416 25.70 7.94 -2.08
N ARG A 417 25.77 6.68 -2.54
CA ARG A 417 24.67 5.71 -2.41
C ARG A 417 24.36 5.39 -0.96
N ILE A 418 25.37 5.12 -0.14
CA ILE A 418 25.21 4.83 1.29
C ILE A 418 24.61 6.04 2.00
N CYS A 419 25.13 7.25 1.75
CA CYS A 419 24.61 8.47 2.36
C CYS A 419 23.14 8.70 1.99
N ASN A 420 22.81 8.62 0.69
CA ASN A 420 21.43 8.76 0.23
C ASN A 420 20.51 7.68 0.82
N ALA A 421 20.96 6.42 0.83
CA ALA A 421 20.22 5.32 1.43
C ALA A 421 19.96 5.58 2.91
N VAL A 422 20.96 5.96 3.71
CA VAL A 422 20.80 6.27 5.14
C VAL A 422 19.77 7.38 5.36
N VAL A 423 19.82 8.46 4.57
CA VAL A 423 18.84 9.55 4.68
C VAL A 423 17.44 9.05 4.33
N ILE A 424 17.28 8.28 3.24
CA ILE A 424 15.99 7.72 2.83
C ILE A 424 15.45 6.73 3.89
N VAL A 425 16.27 5.84 4.43
CA VAL A 425 15.90 4.92 5.54
C VAL A 425 15.35 5.73 6.69
N PHE A 426 16.15 6.70 7.16
CA PHE A 426 15.84 7.45 8.36
C PHE A 426 14.52 8.21 8.20
N VAL A 427 14.34 8.92 7.10
CA VAL A 427 13.12 9.68 6.83
C VAL A 427 11.92 8.75 6.65
N SER A 428 12.07 7.61 5.98
CA SER A 428 11.00 6.62 5.80
C SER A 428 10.56 5.98 7.11
N CYS A 429 11.50 5.69 8.01
CA CYS A 429 11.21 5.21 9.37
C CYS A 429 10.42 6.26 10.15
N VAL A 430 10.87 7.52 10.16
CA VAL A 430 10.18 8.63 10.83
C VAL A 430 8.77 8.82 10.27
N MET A 431 8.62 8.83 8.94
CA MET A 431 7.32 8.91 8.27
C MET A 431 6.39 7.77 8.69
N THR A 432 6.91 6.53 8.74
CA THR A 432 6.13 5.34 9.11
C THR A 432 5.68 5.39 10.57
N LEU A 433 6.56 5.80 11.48
CA LEU A 433 6.24 5.94 12.91
C LEU A 433 5.18 7.02 13.15
N ILE A 434 5.39 8.22 12.60
CA ILE A 434 4.45 9.34 12.76
C ILE A 434 3.12 9.02 12.07
N GLY A 435 3.14 8.45 10.87
CA GLY A 435 1.93 8.05 10.15
C GLY A 435 1.14 6.98 10.89
N SER A 436 1.80 5.96 11.45
CA SER A 436 1.16 4.93 12.28
C SER A 436 0.52 5.51 13.54
N TYR A 437 1.22 6.44 14.20
CA TYR A 437 0.69 7.14 15.37
C TYR A 437 -0.54 8.00 15.00
N MET A 438 -0.50 8.68 13.86
CA MET A 438 -1.65 9.43 13.33
C MET A 438 -2.85 8.51 13.08
N VAL A 439 -2.65 7.36 12.44
CA VAL A 439 -3.72 6.37 12.21
C VAL A 439 -4.31 5.88 13.54
N TYR A 440 -3.47 5.58 14.53
CA TYR A 440 -3.92 5.19 15.86
C TYR A 440 -4.79 6.28 16.51
N LEU A 441 -4.35 7.54 16.52
CA LEU A 441 -5.11 8.65 17.07
C LEU A 441 -6.42 8.89 16.32
N TYR A 442 -6.39 8.78 14.99
CA TYR A 442 -7.59 8.90 14.17
C TYR A 442 -8.64 7.85 14.53
N GLN A 443 -8.21 6.60 14.76
CA GLN A 443 -9.10 5.53 15.22
C GLN A 443 -9.62 5.79 16.64
N LYS A 444 -8.74 6.21 17.56
CA LYS A 444 -9.09 6.54 18.95
C LYS A 444 -10.15 7.64 19.03
N PHE A 445 -10.00 8.70 18.23
CA PHE A 445 -10.89 9.87 18.26
C PHE A 445 -12.00 9.86 17.20
N LYS A 446 -12.19 8.75 16.47
CA LYS A 446 -13.19 8.61 15.41
C LYS A 446 -14.63 8.96 15.81
N LYS A 447 -14.97 8.86 17.11
CA LYS A 447 -16.31 9.17 17.65
C LYS A 447 -16.58 10.67 17.81
N ARG A 448 -15.57 11.54 17.74
CA ARG A 448 -15.76 12.99 17.87
C ARG A 448 -16.53 13.56 16.67
N LYS A 449 -17.34 14.59 16.92
CA LYS A 449 -18.05 15.34 15.88
C LYS A 449 -17.04 16.27 15.18
N TYR A 450 -16.51 15.84 14.04
CA TYR A 450 -15.65 16.65 13.19
C TYR A 450 -16.47 17.42 12.15
N SER A 451 -15.97 18.59 11.75
CA SER A 451 -16.50 19.27 10.57
C SER A 451 -16.36 18.40 9.32
N SER A 452 -17.20 18.65 8.32
CA SER A 452 -17.14 17.92 7.04
C SER A 452 -15.76 18.06 6.37
N GLN A 453 -15.16 19.25 6.46
CA GLN A 453 -13.84 19.54 5.90
C GLN A 453 -12.71 18.81 6.64
N GLU A 454 -12.72 18.80 7.98
CA GLU A 454 -11.74 18.04 8.76
C GLU A 454 -11.84 16.55 8.48
N LYS A 455 -13.06 16.01 8.36
CA LYS A 455 -13.26 14.60 8.03
C LYS A 455 -12.66 14.25 6.67
N LYS A 456 -12.86 15.09 5.66
CA LYS A 456 -12.22 14.91 4.34
C LYS A 456 -10.71 14.95 4.44
N THR A 457 -10.17 15.89 5.22
CA THR A 457 -8.72 16.07 5.31
C THR A 457 -8.04 14.96 6.11
N ASN A 458 -8.67 14.47 7.19
CA ASN A 458 -8.19 13.31 7.93
C ASN A 458 -8.25 12.04 7.07
N THR A 459 -9.31 11.88 6.28
CA THR A 459 -9.44 10.76 5.33
C THR A 459 -8.35 10.83 4.26
N PHE A 460 -8.10 12.02 3.70
CA PHE A 460 -7.01 12.25 2.75
C PHE A 460 -5.66 11.88 3.33
N THR A 461 -5.33 12.38 4.53
CA THR A 461 -4.05 12.11 5.20
C THR A 461 -3.83 10.61 5.43
N LEU A 462 -4.88 9.88 5.78
CA LEU A 462 -4.85 8.44 5.96
C LEU A 462 -4.61 7.70 4.64
N TYR A 463 -5.18 8.17 3.52
CA TYR A 463 -4.84 7.62 2.21
C TYR A 463 -3.39 7.90 1.82
N ILE A 464 -2.90 9.13 2.00
CA ILE A 464 -1.49 9.46 1.73
C ILE A 464 -0.56 8.54 2.51
N PHE A 465 -0.82 8.31 3.80
CA PHE A 465 -0.04 7.36 4.59
C PHE A 465 -0.01 5.96 3.98
N TYR A 466 -1.15 5.42 3.54
CA TYR A 466 -1.17 4.09 2.94
C TYR A 466 -0.46 4.03 1.59
N VAL A 467 -0.63 5.06 0.75
CA VAL A 467 0.04 5.10 -0.55
C VAL A 467 1.56 5.21 -0.34
N SER A 468 2.04 6.16 0.47
CA SER A 468 3.48 6.30 0.74
C SER A 468 4.08 5.08 1.44
N PHE A 469 3.32 4.43 2.35
CA PHE A 469 3.78 3.17 2.96
C PHE A 469 3.97 2.06 1.92
N LEU A 470 3.02 1.92 0.99
CA LEU A 470 3.04 0.87 -0.04
C LEU A 470 4.01 1.16 -1.18
N CYS A 471 4.14 2.42 -1.59
CA CYS A 471 4.97 2.83 -2.73
C CYS A 471 6.41 3.18 -2.34
N THR A 472 6.67 3.56 -1.09
CA THR A 472 8.00 3.96 -0.63
C THR A 472 8.56 2.98 0.39
N THR A 473 7.90 2.83 1.54
CA THR A 473 8.44 2.02 2.66
C THR A 473 8.59 0.55 2.28
N VAL A 474 7.58 -0.05 1.65
CA VAL A 474 7.59 -1.47 1.30
C VAL A 474 8.68 -1.81 0.26
N PRO A 475 8.77 -1.15 -0.91
CA PRO A 475 9.83 -1.41 -1.87
C PRO A 475 11.23 -1.20 -1.29
N PHE A 476 11.37 -0.22 -0.39
CA PHE A 476 12.64 0.04 0.27
C PHE A 476 13.04 -1.05 1.28
N LEU A 477 12.08 -1.59 2.04
CA LEU A 477 12.33 -2.77 2.88
C LEU A 477 12.68 -3.98 2.02
N CYS A 478 12.02 -4.16 0.88
CA CYS A 478 12.37 -5.19 -0.09
C CYS A 478 13.81 -5.01 -0.60
N GLU A 479 14.24 -3.77 -0.92
CA GLU A 479 15.62 -3.47 -1.32
C GLU A 479 16.62 -3.85 -0.23
N ILE A 480 16.37 -3.49 1.03
CA ILE A 480 17.26 -3.85 2.14
C ILE A 480 17.36 -5.36 2.27
N VAL A 481 16.23 -6.07 2.27
CA VAL A 481 16.21 -7.53 2.38
C VAL A 481 16.94 -8.16 1.20
N LEU A 482 16.66 -7.74 -0.04
CA LEU A 482 17.31 -8.29 -1.24
C LEU A 482 18.81 -7.98 -1.27
N SER A 483 19.20 -6.75 -0.99
CA SER A 483 20.60 -6.33 -0.98
C SER A 483 21.41 -7.05 0.11
N THR A 484 20.82 -7.31 1.28
CA THR A 484 21.51 -8.02 2.37
C THR A 484 21.56 -9.53 2.15
N THR A 485 20.49 -10.13 1.61
CA THR A 485 20.39 -11.60 1.44
C THR A 485 21.07 -12.10 0.17
N THR A 486 20.89 -11.40 -0.95
CA THR A 486 21.33 -11.87 -2.27
C THR A 486 22.54 -11.11 -2.81
N LYS A 487 22.98 -10.03 -2.12
CA LYS A 487 23.96 -9.05 -2.62
C LYS A 487 23.53 -8.38 -3.93
N ILE A 488 22.26 -8.50 -4.31
CA ILE A 488 21.66 -7.84 -5.46
C ILE A 488 21.05 -6.53 -4.95
N SER A 489 21.61 -5.40 -5.35
CA SER A 489 20.94 -4.11 -5.18
C SER A 489 19.90 -3.99 -6.30
N LEU A 490 18.62 -4.14 -5.95
CA LEU A 490 17.52 -3.95 -6.89
C LEU A 490 17.61 -2.54 -7.45
N GLY A 491 18.01 -1.54 -6.65
CA GLY A 491 18.21 -0.15 -7.10
C GLY A 491 19.25 0.03 -8.21
N GLN A 492 20.19 -0.91 -8.38
CA GLN A 492 21.12 -0.91 -9.53
C GLN A 492 20.47 -1.48 -10.79
N ILE A 493 19.55 -2.43 -10.64
CA ILE A 493 18.91 -3.16 -11.75
C ILE A 493 17.63 -2.46 -12.23
N ILE A 494 16.84 -1.95 -11.28
CA ILE A 494 15.54 -1.33 -11.48
C ILE A 494 15.65 0.05 -12.13
N GLY A 495 16.76 0.78 -11.96
CA GLY A 495 17.01 2.03 -12.69
C GLY A 495 15.78 2.92 -12.96
N PRO A 496 15.24 2.98 -14.20
CA PRO A 496 14.07 3.79 -14.55
C PRO A 496 12.80 3.46 -13.76
N TYR A 497 12.62 2.21 -13.30
CA TYR A 497 11.46 1.77 -12.53
C TYR A 497 11.30 2.53 -11.21
N GLY A 498 12.40 3.04 -10.63
CA GLY A 498 12.32 3.86 -9.41
C GLY A 498 11.60 5.19 -9.68
N ILE A 499 11.91 5.83 -10.81
CA ILE A 499 11.28 7.09 -11.23
C ILE A 499 9.84 6.81 -11.67
N PHE A 500 9.61 5.74 -12.43
CA PHE A 500 8.27 5.32 -12.84
C PHE A 500 7.35 5.06 -11.64
N GLY A 501 7.84 4.31 -10.64
CA GLY A 501 7.11 4.05 -9.39
C GLY A 501 6.81 5.32 -8.61
N SER A 502 7.77 6.25 -8.53
CA SER A 502 7.59 7.57 -7.92
C SER A 502 6.53 8.41 -8.65
N SER A 503 6.50 8.40 -9.98
CA SER A 503 5.48 9.10 -10.77
C SER A 503 4.08 8.50 -10.60
N ILE A 504 3.96 7.17 -10.41
CA ILE A 504 2.69 6.53 -10.05
C ILE A 504 2.22 7.01 -8.66
N ASP A 505 3.12 7.00 -7.66
CA ASP A 505 2.82 7.48 -6.31
C ASP A 505 2.31 8.93 -6.38
N ASN A 506 3.05 9.82 -7.04
CA ASN A 506 2.70 11.21 -7.23
C ASN A 506 1.30 11.39 -7.85
N LEU A 507 1.01 10.66 -8.93
CA LEU A 507 -0.30 10.70 -9.59
C LEU A 507 -1.43 10.25 -8.66
N ILE A 508 -1.24 9.13 -7.95
CA ILE A 508 -2.24 8.60 -7.02
C ILE A 508 -2.52 9.62 -5.91
N GLN A 509 -1.48 10.20 -5.32
CA GLN A 509 -1.63 11.18 -4.24
C GLN A 509 -2.44 12.42 -4.67
N VAL A 510 -2.13 13.00 -5.84
CA VAL A 510 -2.89 14.14 -6.39
C VAL A 510 -4.33 13.71 -6.73
N LEU A 511 -4.51 12.56 -7.36
CA LEU A 511 -5.81 12.05 -7.78
C LEU A 511 -6.74 11.81 -6.58
N VAL A 512 -6.23 11.20 -5.51
CA VAL A 512 -6.99 10.98 -4.27
C VAL A 512 -7.49 12.29 -3.69
N TYR A 513 -6.66 13.33 -3.64
CA TYR A 513 -7.10 14.65 -3.17
C TYR A 513 -8.16 15.26 -4.08
N PHE A 514 -7.96 15.19 -5.40
CA PHE A 514 -8.90 15.70 -6.39
C PHE A 514 -10.27 15.04 -6.26
N MET A 515 -10.32 13.73 -6.05
CA MET A 515 -11.55 12.97 -5.85
C MET A 515 -12.26 13.33 -4.54
N LEU A 516 -11.52 13.56 -3.45
CA LEU A 516 -12.10 13.94 -2.15
C LEU A 516 -12.61 15.39 -2.10
N THR A 517 -11.97 16.28 -2.85
CA THR A 517 -12.34 17.70 -2.93
C THR A 517 -13.46 17.99 -3.92
N ARG A 518 -13.71 17.09 -4.88
CA ARG A 518 -14.81 17.26 -5.83
C ARG A 518 -16.13 17.44 -5.07
N PRO A 519 -16.90 18.52 -5.34
CA PRO A 519 -18.22 18.66 -4.74
C PRO A 519 -19.06 17.46 -5.19
N GLN A 520 -19.63 16.74 -4.23
CA GLN A 520 -20.65 15.75 -4.54
C GLN A 520 -21.84 16.57 -5.03
N LYS A 521 -22.01 16.68 -6.36
CA LYS A 521 -23.31 17.02 -6.91
C LYS A 521 -24.26 15.98 -6.34
N ASN A 522 -25.13 16.41 -5.44
CA ASN A 522 -26.29 15.62 -5.09
C ASN A 522 -27.03 15.44 -6.40
N MET A 523 -26.79 14.33 -7.09
CA MET A 523 -27.69 13.86 -8.14
C MET A 523 -28.97 13.52 -7.40
N THR A 524 -29.80 14.54 -7.16
CA THR A 524 -31.23 14.37 -7.00
C THR A 524 -31.68 13.72 -8.30
N PHE A 525 -31.66 12.38 -8.31
CA PHE A 525 -32.37 11.61 -9.30
C PHE A 525 -33.80 12.11 -9.19
N GLY A 526 -34.24 12.86 -10.20
CA GLY A 526 -35.64 13.22 -10.42
C GLY A 526 -36.41 11.96 -10.80
N GLY A 527 -36.43 10.97 -9.90
CA GLY A 527 -37.49 9.99 -9.88
C GLY A 527 -38.74 10.71 -9.40
N PRO A 528 -39.90 10.47 -10.02
CA PRO A 528 -41.16 11.05 -9.57
C PRO A 528 -41.33 10.75 -8.09
N SER A 529 -41.47 11.82 -7.31
CA SER A 529 -41.79 11.79 -5.90
C SER A 529 -43.12 11.08 -5.72
N VAL A 530 -43.07 9.77 -5.46
CA VAL A 530 -44.19 9.07 -4.84
C VAL A 530 -44.27 9.64 -3.43
N HIS A 531 -45.19 10.59 -3.26
CA HIS A 531 -45.63 11.09 -1.96
C HIS A 531 -46.18 9.91 -1.15
N PHE A 532 -45.32 9.24 -0.39
CA PHE A 532 -45.78 8.46 0.75
C PHE A 532 -46.11 9.44 1.86
N LEU A 533 -47.39 9.83 1.90
CA LEU A 533 -48.05 10.40 3.08
C LEU A 533 -47.97 9.39 4.23
N THR A 534 -46.88 9.41 4.99
CA THR A 534 -46.94 8.92 6.38
C THR A 534 -47.42 10.07 7.24
N GLN A 535 -48.75 10.17 7.32
CA GLN A 535 -49.48 10.90 8.34
C GLN A 535 -49.25 10.16 9.66
N ALA A 536 -48.23 10.56 10.41
CA ALA A 536 -48.06 10.12 11.80
C ALA A 536 -48.35 11.31 12.71
N SER A 537 -49.56 11.26 13.25
CA SER A 537 -50.02 12.02 14.41
C SER A 537 -49.02 11.90 15.57
N SER A 538 -48.49 13.04 16.00
CA SER A 538 -48.16 13.27 17.41
C SER A 538 -48.27 14.77 17.68
N ALA A 539 -49.49 15.18 18.01
CA ALA A 539 -49.75 16.39 18.76
C ALA A 539 -49.21 16.25 20.20
N ASN A 540 -49.02 17.40 20.85
CA ASN A 540 -48.62 17.63 22.25
C ASN A 540 -47.10 17.60 22.50
N TYR A 541 -46.47 18.78 22.58
CA TYR A 541 -46.24 19.42 23.87
C TYR A 541 -46.16 20.95 23.70
N LEU A 542 -46.90 21.60 24.59
CA LEU A 542 -47.13 23.02 24.75
C LEU A 542 -45.90 23.76 25.28
N CYS A 543 -45.88 25.07 25.00
CA CYS A 543 -45.16 26.14 25.69
C CYS A 543 -45.00 25.94 27.21
N GLN A 544 -43.83 26.32 27.71
CA GLN A 544 -43.73 27.03 28.98
C GLN A 544 -42.65 28.12 28.85
N LEU A 545 -43.14 29.36 28.72
CA LEU A 545 -42.45 30.56 29.17
C LEU A 545 -42.38 30.48 30.70
N GLU A 546 -41.22 30.77 31.28
CA GLU A 546 -41.17 31.32 32.62
C GLU A 546 -40.04 32.36 32.68
N LEU A 547 -40.43 33.52 33.20
CA LEU A 547 -39.64 34.72 33.38
C LEU A 547 -38.62 34.56 34.54
N GLU A 548 -37.54 35.33 34.39
CA GLU A 548 -36.57 35.85 35.39
C GLU A 548 -37.06 36.07 36.84
N PRO A 549 -36.19 36.37 37.86
CA PRO A 549 -34.85 37.02 37.80
C PRO A 549 -33.80 36.38 38.77
N SER A 550 -32.49 36.72 38.75
CA SER A 550 -31.98 37.98 39.27
C SER A 550 -30.44 37.93 39.51
N TRP A 551 -29.78 39.09 39.32
CA TRP A 551 -28.41 39.53 39.73
C TRP A 551 -27.16 38.84 39.13
N SER A 552 -26.07 39.55 38.79
CA SER A 552 -25.78 40.96 38.48
C SER A 552 -24.31 41.04 38.00
N CYS A 553 -24.08 41.91 37.02
CA CYS A 553 -22.93 42.82 36.81
C CYS A 553 -21.48 42.28 36.98
N THR A 554 -20.60 42.37 35.98
CA THR A 554 -20.04 43.62 35.44
C THR A 554 -19.28 43.30 34.13
N GLY A 555 -19.58 43.96 32.99
CA GLY A 555 -18.89 45.16 32.46
C GLY A 555 -17.73 44.75 31.52
N ILE A 556 -17.58 45.18 30.26
CA ILE A 556 -17.72 46.52 29.65
C ILE A 556 -17.91 46.37 28.12
N GLN A 557 -18.62 47.36 27.56
CA GLN A 557 -19.02 47.62 26.16
C GLN A 557 -17.86 47.75 25.13
N TYR A 558 -18.14 47.50 23.84
CA TYR A 558 -18.30 48.55 22.81
C TYR A 558 -18.80 48.00 21.45
N SER A 559 -19.95 48.54 21.02
CA SER A 559 -20.33 49.02 19.67
C SER A 559 -20.15 48.16 18.40
N ASN A 560 -21.30 47.68 17.91
CA ASN A 560 -21.88 47.91 16.57
C ASN A 560 -20.98 48.43 15.44
N VAL A 561 -20.93 47.72 14.29
CA VAL A 561 -21.46 48.19 12.99
C VAL A 561 -21.87 46.97 12.16
N MET A 562 -23.18 46.79 11.99
CA MET A 562 -23.82 45.91 11.03
C MET A 562 -23.86 46.64 9.67
N LYS A 563 -23.28 46.09 8.62
CA LYS A 563 -23.58 46.49 7.24
C LYS A 563 -24.21 45.31 6.51
N VAL A 564 -25.54 45.35 6.48
CA VAL A 564 -26.38 44.59 5.57
C VAL A 564 -26.33 45.31 4.21
N SER A 565 -26.11 44.56 3.14
CA SER A 565 -26.31 45.05 1.78
C SER A 565 -26.95 43.94 0.97
N LEU A 566 -28.28 43.98 0.93
CA LEU A 566 -29.06 43.43 -0.17
C LEU A 566 -28.66 44.16 -1.45
N PHE A 567 -28.46 43.43 -2.54
CA PHE A 567 -28.85 43.91 -3.86
C PHE A 567 -29.36 42.73 -4.69
N ALA A 568 -30.63 42.85 -5.06
CA ALA A 568 -31.28 42.13 -6.15
C ALA A 568 -31.44 43.10 -7.34
N VAL A 569 -31.80 42.55 -8.50
CA VAL A 569 -32.00 43.17 -9.83
C VAL A 569 -30.68 43.32 -10.60
N ARG A 570 -30.45 42.69 -11.76
CA ARG A 570 -31.32 42.29 -12.89
C ARG A 570 -30.87 40.96 -13.49
#